data_AF-A0A3N5T4K8-F1
#
_entry.id   AF-A0A3N5T4K8-F1
#
_cell.length_a   1.000
_cell.length_b   1.000
_cell.length_c   1.000
_cell.angle_alpha   90.00
_cell.angle_beta   90.00
_cell.angle_gamma   90.00
#
_symmetry.space_group_name_H-M   'P 1'
#
loop_
_entity.id
_entity.type
_entity.pdbx_description
1 polymer ?
#
loop_
_entity_poly.entity_id
_entity_poly.type
_entity_poly.pdbx_seq_one_letter_code
_entity_poly.pdbx_strand_id
1 'polypeptide(L)'
;ALSHTLLAVERISWAIDWLRSREVNIPLSQEDRLCLGYAALFHDIGKRDAYSEDEEERVHFYHHEDFSSQAAEGIMKRLRFSNLLREKTIHIVRNHMRLLNLSRETKETALKRLAHQTGEEIPLLVIHTLADKEASRGVLSLQRDEVVENHCLRLMELFRQEEIVRPASLVRGKDVMALGYQEGPKIGEILDHIRKKQVEGEIRTREEAIILLREKFGLK
;
A
#
# COMPACT_ATOMS: atom_id res chain seq x y z
N ALA A 1 -7.29 7.01 -20.75
CA ALA A 1 -7.66 6.77 -19.34
C ALA A 1 -8.54 5.53 -19.21
N LEU A 2 -9.84 5.58 -19.56
CA LEU A 2 -10.77 4.47 -19.30
C LEU A 2 -10.38 3.12 -19.92
N SER A 3 -9.88 3.09 -21.16
CA SER A 3 -9.45 1.85 -21.81
C SER A 3 -8.30 1.16 -21.07
N HIS A 4 -7.37 1.93 -20.51
CA HIS A 4 -6.26 1.40 -19.73
C HIS A 4 -6.76 0.84 -18.38
N THR A 5 -7.62 1.58 -17.68
CA THR A 5 -8.24 1.14 -16.43
C THR A 5 -8.99 -0.19 -16.58
N LEU A 6 -9.81 -0.33 -17.64
CA LEU A 6 -10.53 -1.58 -17.91
C LEU A 6 -9.57 -2.72 -18.25
N LEU A 7 -8.52 -2.45 -19.02
CA LEU A 7 -7.50 -3.45 -19.30
C LEU A 7 -6.76 -3.88 -18.02
N ALA A 8 -6.47 -2.97 -17.09
CA ALA A 8 -5.86 -3.31 -15.80
C ALA A 8 -6.75 -4.28 -15.00
N VAL A 9 -8.07 -4.07 -15.00
CA VAL A 9 -9.03 -5.02 -14.40
C VAL A 9 -8.96 -6.39 -15.08
N GLU A 10 -8.91 -6.44 -16.42
CA GLU A 10 -8.78 -7.69 -17.17
C GLU A 10 -7.45 -8.41 -16.90
N ARG A 11 -6.36 -7.67 -16.66
CA ARG A 11 -5.02 -8.22 -16.41
C ARG A 11 -4.78 -8.72 -14.98
N ILE A 12 -5.76 -8.59 -14.08
CA ILE A 12 -5.66 -9.19 -12.73
C ILE A 12 -5.49 -10.71 -12.81
N SER A 13 -6.23 -11.39 -13.69
CA SER A 13 -6.12 -12.85 -13.87
C SER A 13 -4.73 -13.24 -14.37
N TRP A 14 -4.21 -12.49 -15.35
CA TRP A 14 -2.85 -12.65 -15.87
C TRP A 14 -1.81 -12.49 -14.76
N ALA A 15 -1.93 -11.46 -13.91
CA ALA A 15 -0.97 -11.22 -12.83
C ALA A 15 -0.94 -12.37 -11.80
N ILE A 16 -2.12 -12.93 -11.49
CA ILE A 16 -2.23 -14.11 -10.62
C ILE A 16 -1.55 -15.33 -11.25
N ASP A 17 -1.79 -15.58 -12.54
CA ASP A 17 -1.19 -16.72 -13.25
C ASP A 17 0.32 -16.55 -13.44
N TRP A 18 0.78 -15.32 -13.66
CA TRP A 18 2.20 -14.94 -13.72
C TRP A 18 2.94 -15.23 -12.40
N LEU A 19 2.28 -15.00 -11.25
CA LEU A 19 2.81 -15.33 -9.93
C LEU A 19 2.84 -16.85 -9.73
N ARG A 20 1.75 -17.54 -10.12
CA ARG A 20 1.67 -19.00 -10.03
C ARG A 20 2.74 -19.68 -10.88
N SER A 21 3.05 -19.17 -12.07
CA SER A 21 4.12 -19.71 -12.93
C SER A 21 5.52 -19.55 -12.34
N ARG A 22 5.66 -18.77 -11.27
CA ARG A 22 6.89 -18.56 -10.49
C ARG A 22 6.80 -19.16 -9.09
N GLU A 23 5.88 -20.11 -8.91
CA GLU A 23 5.66 -20.84 -7.65
C GLU A 23 5.22 -19.94 -6.48
N VAL A 24 4.71 -18.75 -6.77
CA VAL A 24 4.11 -17.84 -5.77
C VAL A 24 2.60 -18.05 -5.77
N ASN A 25 2.11 -18.84 -4.81
CA ASN A 25 0.69 -19.10 -4.63
C ASN A 25 0.11 -18.22 -3.51
N ILE A 26 -0.85 -17.36 -3.88
CA ILE A 26 -1.53 -16.46 -2.93
C ILE A 26 -2.99 -16.90 -2.81
N PRO A 27 -3.43 -17.34 -1.61
CA PRO A 27 -4.84 -17.61 -1.37
C PRO A 27 -5.60 -16.27 -1.30
N LEU A 28 -6.48 -16.02 -2.27
CA LEU A 28 -7.31 -14.81 -2.32
C LEU A 28 -8.73 -15.11 -1.88
N SER A 29 -9.20 -14.43 -0.83
CA SER A 29 -10.60 -14.45 -0.42
C SER A 29 -11.50 -13.74 -1.45
N GLN A 30 -12.81 -13.85 -1.28
CA GLN A 30 -13.76 -13.09 -2.11
C GLN A 30 -13.56 -11.57 -1.93
N GLU A 31 -13.29 -11.13 -0.70
CA GLU A 31 -13.04 -9.71 -0.41
C GLU A 31 -11.77 -9.21 -1.09
N ASP A 32 -10.71 -10.01 -1.13
CA ASP A 32 -9.44 -9.63 -1.78
C ASP A 32 -9.61 -9.47 -3.29
N ARG A 33 -10.43 -10.32 -3.93
CA ARG A 33 -10.76 -10.20 -5.35
C ARG A 33 -11.56 -8.94 -5.65
N LEU A 34 -12.51 -8.59 -4.77
CA LEU A 34 -13.25 -7.33 -4.87
C LEU A 34 -12.30 -6.15 -4.70
N CYS A 35 -11.42 -6.19 -3.70
CA CYS A 35 -10.41 -5.16 -3.47
C CYS A 35 -9.55 -4.93 -4.71
N LEU A 36 -9.02 -5.99 -5.34
CA LEU A 36 -8.24 -5.89 -6.57
C LEU A 36 -9.03 -5.24 -7.72
N GLY A 37 -10.29 -5.66 -7.91
CA GLY A 37 -11.16 -5.09 -8.95
C GLY A 37 -11.43 -3.60 -8.74
N TYR A 38 -11.78 -3.20 -7.52
CA TYR A 38 -12.03 -1.78 -7.20
C TYR A 38 -10.75 -0.95 -7.21
N ALA A 39 -9.63 -1.49 -6.74
CA ALA A 39 -8.35 -0.79 -6.81
C ALA A 39 -7.94 -0.56 -8.26
N ALA A 40 -8.06 -1.58 -9.14
CA ALA A 40 -7.85 -1.42 -10.57
C ALA A 40 -8.79 -0.37 -11.20
N LEU A 41 -10.06 -0.33 -10.78
CA LEU A 41 -11.01 0.68 -11.26
C LEU A 41 -10.67 2.11 -10.80
N PHE A 42 -10.11 2.26 -9.61
CA PHE A 42 -9.92 3.56 -8.96
C PHE A 42 -8.48 4.10 -8.96
N HIS A 43 -7.46 3.32 -9.32
CA HIS A 43 -6.06 3.73 -9.13
C HIS A 43 -5.71 5.09 -9.78
N ASP A 44 -6.33 5.38 -10.92
CA ASP A 44 -6.02 6.53 -11.78
C ASP A 44 -7.11 7.61 -11.85
N ILE A 45 -8.19 7.48 -11.07
CA ILE A 45 -9.34 8.42 -11.13
C ILE A 45 -8.93 9.88 -10.84
N GLY A 46 -7.93 10.09 -9.99
CA GLY A 46 -7.41 11.41 -9.62
C GLY A 46 -6.41 12.02 -10.59
N LYS A 47 -6.05 11.36 -11.70
CA LYS A 47 -5.08 11.91 -12.67
C LYS A 47 -5.45 13.29 -13.18
N ARG A 48 -6.74 13.55 -13.43
CA ARG A 48 -7.18 14.87 -13.91
C ARG A 48 -7.00 15.97 -12.86
N ASP A 49 -7.24 15.64 -11.60
CA ASP A 49 -7.12 16.60 -10.49
C ASP A 49 -5.65 16.91 -10.17
N ALA A 50 -4.74 15.98 -10.48
CA ALA A 50 -3.30 16.13 -10.30
C ALA A 50 -2.57 16.79 -11.48
N TYR A 51 -3.32 17.31 -12.47
CA TYR A 51 -2.72 17.95 -13.65
C TYR A 51 -1.90 19.18 -13.26
N SER A 52 -0.65 19.22 -13.74
CA SER A 52 0.23 20.39 -13.63
C SER A 52 1.09 20.52 -14.89
N GLU A 53 1.44 21.74 -15.27
CA GLU A 53 2.41 22.05 -16.32
C GLU A 53 3.62 22.77 -15.73
N ASP A 54 4.83 22.43 -16.18
CA ASP A 54 6.06 23.13 -15.81
C ASP A 54 6.37 24.31 -16.75
N GLU A 55 7.44 25.05 -16.46
CA GLU A 55 7.91 26.20 -17.25
C GLU A 55 8.30 25.83 -18.70
N GLU A 56 8.45 24.54 -19.00
CA GLU A 56 8.76 24.00 -20.33
C GLU A 56 7.53 23.37 -21.02
N GLU A 57 6.31 23.67 -20.54
CA GLU A 57 5.03 23.14 -21.05
C GLU A 57 4.91 21.60 -20.97
N ARG A 58 5.67 20.95 -20.09
CA ARG A 58 5.55 19.49 -19.90
C ARG A 58 4.46 19.21 -18.88
N VAL A 59 3.55 18.32 -19.27
CA VAL A 59 2.43 17.87 -18.44
C VAL A 59 2.89 16.81 -17.45
N HIS A 60 2.59 17.02 -16.18
CA HIS A 60 2.84 16.10 -15.08
C HIS A 60 1.56 15.77 -14.31
N PHE A 61 1.55 14.60 -13.67
CA PHE A 61 0.47 14.10 -12.82
C PHE A 61 1.04 13.64 -11.47
N TYR A 62 1.88 14.49 -10.88
CA TYR A 62 2.54 14.15 -9.62
C TYR A 62 1.51 13.96 -8.50
N HIS A 63 1.71 12.93 -7.68
CA HIS A 63 0.86 12.63 -6.52
C HIS A 63 -0.61 12.32 -6.87
N HIS A 64 -0.91 11.90 -8.10
CA HIS A 64 -2.29 11.54 -8.48
C HIS A 64 -2.87 10.40 -7.65
N GLU A 65 -2.03 9.52 -7.09
CA GLU A 65 -2.44 8.48 -6.16
C GLU A 65 -3.17 9.03 -4.93
N ASP A 66 -2.83 10.23 -4.46
CA ASP A 66 -3.49 10.86 -3.32
C ASP A 66 -4.89 11.34 -3.68
N PHE A 67 -5.02 12.03 -4.82
CA PHE A 67 -6.32 12.44 -5.38
C PHE A 67 -7.21 11.22 -5.68
N SER A 68 -6.63 10.18 -6.29
CA SER A 68 -7.33 8.92 -6.55
C SER A 68 -7.83 8.27 -5.26
N SER A 69 -6.99 8.24 -4.21
CA SER A 69 -7.35 7.65 -2.93
C SER A 69 -8.49 8.39 -2.23
N GLN A 70 -8.49 9.73 -2.29
CA GLN A 70 -9.54 10.58 -1.72
C GLN A 70 -10.87 10.42 -2.48
N ALA A 71 -10.82 10.43 -3.81
CA ALA A 71 -11.99 10.22 -4.66
C ALA A 71 -12.59 8.81 -4.45
N ALA A 72 -11.74 7.78 -4.42
CA ALA A 72 -12.15 6.41 -4.12
C ALA A 72 -12.84 6.31 -2.75
N GLU A 73 -12.25 6.93 -1.72
CA GLU A 73 -12.83 6.96 -0.37
C GLU A 73 -14.23 7.58 -0.37
N GLY A 74 -14.40 8.72 -1.04
CA GLY A 74 -15.69 9.40 -1.16
C GLY A 74 -16.75 8.55 -1.86
N ILE A 75 -16.38 7.89 -2.96
CA ILE A 75 -17.26 6.99 -3.72
C ILE A 75 -17.67 5.78 -2.85
N MET A 76 -16.70 5.12 -2.22
CA MET A 76 -16.96 3.91 -1.43
C MET A 76 -17.77 4.21 -0.17
N LYS A 77 -17.58 5.38 0.46
CA LYS A 77 -18.44 5.85 1.56
C LYS A 77 -19.87 6.10 1.09
N ARG A 78 -20.05 6.81 -0.03
CA ARG A 78 -21.37 7.09 -0.61
C ARG A 78 -22.13 5.81 -0.98
N LEU A 79 -21.42 4.80 -1.48
CA LEU A 79 -21.98 3.49 -1.84
C LEU A 79 -22.03 2.49 -0.66
N ARG A 80 -21.66 2.92 0.56
CA ARG A 80 -21.76 2.15 1.81
C ARG A 80 -20.98 0.83 1.81
N PHE A 81 -19.77 0.84 1.26
CA PHE A 81 -18.85 -0.30 1.33
C PHE A 81 -18.45 -0.58 2.79
N SER A 82 -18.16 -1.86 3.11
CA SER A 82 -17.62 -2.23 4.41
C SER A 82 -16.33 -1.48 4.70
N ASN A 83 -16.06 -1.22 5.99
CA ASN A 83 -14.83 -0.51 6.39
C ASN A 83 -13.59 -1.25 5.93
N LEU A 84 -13.57 -2.58 6.11
CA LEU A 84 -12.44 -3.43 5.74
C LEU A 84 -12.12 -3.37 4.23
N LEU A 85 -13.12 -3.59 3.36
CA LEU A 85 -12.92 -3.53 1.91
C LEU A 85 -12.49 -2.13 1.47
N ARG A 86 -13.09 -1.10 2.05
CA ARG A 86 -12.75 0.31 1.75
C ARG A 86 -11.31 0.62 2.13
N GLU A 87 -10.89 0.29 3.35
CA GLU A 87 -9.54 0.56 3.84
C GLU A 87 -8.48 -0.16 3.01
N LYS A 88 -8.68 -1.46 2.72
CA LYS A 88 -7.79 -2.22 1.83
C LYS A 88 -7.71 -1.58 0.44
N THR A 89 -8.84 -1.25 -0.17
CA THR A 89 -8.88 -0.68 -1.52
C THR A 89 -8.16 0.67 -1.58
N ILE A 90 -8.43 1.56 -0.64
CA ILE A 90 -7.75 2.86 -0.54
C ILE A 90 -6.25 2.66 -0.32
N HIS A 91 -5.85 1.66 0.48
CA HIS A 91 -4.45 1.37 0.73
C HIS A 91 -3.72 0.99 -0.57
N ILE A 92 -4.31 0.13 -1.41
CA ILE A 92 -3.75 -0.23 -2.71
C ILE A 92 -3.69 0.97 -3.65
N VAL A 93 -4.80 1.71 -3.79
CA VAL A 93 -4.87 2.90 -4.65
C VAL A 93 -3.82 3.94 -4.27
N ARG A 94 -3.63 4.23 -2.98
CA ARG A 94 -2.63 5.19 -2.52
C ARG A 94 -1.19 4.75 -2.79
N ASN A 95 -0.93 3.44 -2.85
CA ASN A 95 0.43 2.90 -2.98
C ASN A 95 0.74 2.36 -4.39
N HIS A 96 -0.19 2.43 -5.36
CA HIS A 96 -0.08 1.72 -6.63
C HIS A 96 1.19 2.08 -7.44
N MET A 97 1.62 3.34 -7.40
CA MET A 97 2.84 3.80 -8.08
C MET A 97 4.14 3.39 -7.38
N ARG A 98 4.10 2.93 -6.13
CA ARG A 98 5.32 2.77 -5.32
C ARG A 98 6.28 1.72 -5.87
N LEU A 99 5.76 0.57 -6.31
CA LEU A 99 6.56 -0.47 -6.96
C LEU A 99 7.01 -0.05 -8.36
N LEU A 100 6.15 0.65 -9.11
CA LEU A 100 6.44 1.12 -10.47
C LEU A 100 7.58 2.15 -10.50
N ASN A 101 7.71 2.95 -9.44
CA ASN A 101 8.75 3.97 -9.32
C ASN A 101 10.10 3.44 -8.81
N LEU A 102 10.22 2.14 -8.51
CA LEU A 102 11.49 1.56 -8.07
C LEU A 102 12.46 1.35 -9.25
N SER A 103 13.70 1.79 -9.07
CA SER A 103 14.77 1.54 -10.04
C SER A 103 15.50 0.22 -9.76
N ARG A 104 16.34 -0.23 -10.70
CA ARG A 104 17.24 -1.39 -10.51
C ARG A 104 18.18 -1.23 -9.31
N GLU A 105 18.53 0.00 -8.96
CA GLU A 105 19.45 0.36 -7.88
C GLU A 105 18.76 0.48 -6.51
N THR A 106 17.46 0.17 -6.43
CA THR A 106 16.70 0.24 -5.19
C THR A 106 17.34 -0.65 -4.12
N LYS A 107 17.82 0.00 -3.05
CA LYS A 107 18.43 -0.66 -1.89
C LYS A 107 17.42 -1.54 -1.16
N GLU A 108 17.91 -2.65 -0.60
CA GLU A 108 17.14 -3.59 0.21
C GLU A 108 16.39 -2.88 1.36
N THR A 109 17.00 -1.88 1.99
CA THR A 109 16.37 -1.10 3.08
C THR A 109 15.14 -0.32 2.62
N ALA A 110 15.12 0.16 1.37
CA ALA A 110 13.95 0.84 0.81
C ALA A 110 12.82 -0.16 0.54
N LEU A 111 13.15 -1.36 0.05
CA LEU A 111 12.17 -2.41 -0.20
C LEU A 111 11.57 -2.96 1.11
N LYS A 112 12.40 -3.15 2.15
CA LYS A 112 11.91 -3.50 3.51
C LYS A 112 11.00 -2.43 4.09
N ARG A 113 11.31 -1.15 3.88
CA ARG A 113 10.41 -0.05 4.28
C ARG A 113 9.08 -0.10 3.53
N LEU A 114 9.08 -0.39 2.23
CA LEU A 114 7.86 -0.58 1.45
C LEU A 114 7.05 -1.79 1.98
N ALA A 115 7.71 -2.92 2.23
CA ALA A 115 7.07 -4.11 2.79
C ALA A 115 6.39 -3.79 4.13
N HIS A 116 7.13 -3.15 5.03
CA HIS A 116 6.63 -2.76 6.35
C HIS A 116 5.45 -1.77 6.29
N GLN A 117 5.49 -0.79 5.39
CA GLN A 117 4.39 0.15 5.19
C GLN A 117 3.16 -0.49 4.53
N THR A 118 3.36 -1.48 3.67
CA THR A 118 2.28 -2.16 2.94
C THR A 118 1.65 -3.27 3.77
N GLY A 119 2.41 -3.93 4.65
CA GLY A 119 1.91 -4.94 5.57
C GLY A 119 1.22 -6.11 4.88
N GLU A 120 0.06 -6.50 5.39
CA GLU A 120 -0.72 -7.65 4.90
C GLU A 120 -1.24 -7.46 3.48
N GLU A 121 -1.30 -6.23 2.98
CA GLU A 121 -1.77 -5.93 1.64
C GLU A 121 -0.71 -6.14 0.55
N ILE A 122 0.53 -6.54 0.88
CA ILE A 122 1.61 -6.80 -0.10
C ILE A 122 1.14 -7.67 -1.28
N PRO A 123 0.47 -8.83 -1.06
CA PRO A 123 0.05 -9.67 -2.16
C PRO A 123 -0.90 -8.94 -3.12
N LEU A 124 -1.79 -8.09 -2.60
CA LEU A 124 -2.74 -7.33 -3.41
C LEU A 124 -2.04 -6.20 -4.17
N LEU A 125 -1.09 -5.50 -3.53
CA LEU A 125 -0.28 -4.48 -4.19
C LEU A 125 0.52 -5.06 -5.34
N VAL A 126 1.17 -6.21 -5.13
CA VAL A 126 1.95 -6.91 -6.17
C VAL A 126 1.07 -7.31 -7.36
N ILE A 127 -0.08 -7.94 -7.11
CA ILE A 127 -1.01 -8.34 -8.18
C ILE A 127 -1.49 -7.10 -8.95
N HIS A 128 -1.85 -6.03 -8.25
CA HIS A 128 -2.31 -4.79 -8.86
C HIS A 128 -1.23 -4.15 -9.73
N THR A 129 0.00 -4.01 -9.22
CA THR A 129 1.15 -3.46 -9.97
C THR A 129 1.43 -4.25 -11.25
N LEU A 130 1.43 -5.59 -11.16
CA LEU A 130 1.65 -6.44 -12.33
C LEU A 130 0.53 -6.27 -13.37
N ALA A 131 -0.73 -6.21 -12.93
CA ALA A 131 -1.88 -6.04 -13.80
C ALA A 131 -1.88 -4.67 -14.51
N ASP A 132 -1.63 -3.60 -13.76
CA ASP A 132 -1.49 -2.23 -14.28
C ASP A 132 -0.35 -2.14 -15.30
N LYS A 133 0.82 -2.67 -14.96
CA LYS A 133 1.97 -2.68 -15.87
C LYS A 133 1.69 -3.44 -17.16
N GLU A 134 1.03 -4.60 -17.08
CA GLU A 134 0.66 -5.38 -18.25
C GLU A 134 -0.39 -4.66 -19.10
N ALA A 135 -1.32 -3.93 -18.48
CA ALA A 135 -2.27 -3.09 -19.20
C ALA A 135 -1.58 -1.91 -19.91
N SER A 136 -0.50 -1.37 -19.34
CA SER A 136 0.31 -0.31 -19.94
C SER A 136 1.20 -0.78 -21.10
N ARG A 137 1.57 -2.07 -21.16
CA ARG A 137 2.39 -2.63 -22.25
C ARG A 137 1.72 -2.49 -23.61
N GLY A 138 0.38 -2.47 -23.68
CA GLY A 138 -0.36 -2.58 -24.92
C GLY A 138 -0.19 -3.96 -25.58
N VAL A 139 -1.12 -4.35 -26.46
CA VAL A 139 -1.19 -5.71 -27.04
C VAL A 139 0.06 -6.08 -27.87
N LEU A 140 0.88 -5.10 -28.26
CA LEU A 140 1.98 -5.26 -29.22
C LEU A 140 3.40 -5.11 -28.62
N SER A 141 3.54 -4.79 -27.33
CA SER A 141 4.88 -4.63 -26.73
C SER A 141 5.45 -5.95 -26.23
N LEU A 142 6.64 -6.30 -26.73
CA LEU A 142 7.40 -7.50 -26.38
C LEU A 142 8.41 -7.27 -25.25
N GLN A 143 8.64 -6.03 -24.82
CA GLN A 143 9.64 -5.73 -23.79
C GLN A 143 9.08 -6.03 -22.39
N ARG A 144 9.68 -7.02 -21.73
CA ARG A 144 9.41 -7.33 -20.31
C ARG A 144 10.06 -6.25 -19.45
N ASP A 145 9.30 -5.72 -18.50
CA ASP A 145 9.87 -4.85 -17.47
C ASP A 145 10.39 -5.72 -16.32
N GLU A 146 11.56 -6.32 -16.55
CA GLU A 146 12.23 -7.17 -15.57
C GLU A 146 12.49 -6.45 -14.24
N VAL A 147 12.50 -5.11 -14.21
CA VAL A 147 12.75 -4.35 -12.98
C VAL A 147 11.56 -4.45 -12.04
N VAL A 148 10.37 -4.12 -12.54
CA VAL A 148 9.12 -4.20 -11.77
C VAL A 148 8.84 -5.65 -11.37
N GLU A 149 9.00 -6.58 -12.30
CA GLU A 149 8.81 -8.01 -12.06
C GLU A 149 9.72 -8.54 -10.95
N ASN A 150 11.01 -8.20 -10.97
CA ASN A 150 11.95 -8.62 -9.94
C ASN A 150 11.64 -7.99 -8.57
N HIS A 151 11.25 -6.72 -8.52
CA HIS A 151 10.85 -6.09 -7.26
C HIS A 151 9.57 -6.69 -6.69
N CYS A 152 8.61 -7.09 -7.54
CA CYS A 152 7.41 -7.81 -7.11
C CYS A 152 7.78 -9.13 -6.42
N LEU A 153 8.68 -9.92 -7.02
CA LEU A 153 9.15 -11.18 -6.41
C LEU A 153 9.92 -10.97 -5.12
N ARG A 154 10.81 -9.96 -5.07
CA ARG A 154 11.53 -9.62 -3.84
C ARG A 154 10.58 -9.16 -2.74
N LEU A 155 9.54 -8.40 -3.07
CA LEU A 155 8.54 -7.98 -2.09
C LEU A 155 7.70 -9.17 -1.58
N MET A 156 7.37 -10.13 -2.44
CA MET A 156 6.73 -11.38 -2.04
C MET A 156 7.64 -12.25 -1.16
N GLU A 157 8.95 -12.24 -1.38
CA GLU A 157 9.92 -12.92 -0.50
C GLU A 157 9.96 -12.25 0.88
N LEU A 158 9.99 -10.91 0.93
CA LEU A 158 9.89 -10.18 2.20
C LEU A 158 8.56 -10.43 2.90
N PHE A 159 7.47 -10.62 2.17
CA PHE A 159 6.17 -10.95 2.75
C PHE A 159 6.18 -12.29 3.51
N ARG A 160 7.01 -13.25 3.10
CA ARG A 160 7.19 -14.50 3.84
C ARG A 160 7.92 -14.33 5.18
N GLN A 161 8.57 -13.19 5.39
CA GLN A 161 9.33 -12.89 6.60
C GLN A 161 8.41 -12.11 7.57
N GLU A 162 7.72 -12.85 8.45
CA GLU A 162 6.69 -12.29 9.34
C GLU A 162 7.19 -11.09 10.15
N GLU A 163 8.45 -11.07 10.59
CA GLU A 163 9.03 -9.95 11.34
C GLU A 163 9.10 -8.62 10.55
N ILE A 164 9.12 -8.70 9.21
CA ILE A 164 9.16 -7.54 8.32
C ILE A 164 7.75 -6.99 8.06
N VAL A 165 6.77 -7.87 7.93
CA VAL A 165 5.37 -7.52 7.63
C VAL A 165 4.60 -7.17 8.90
N ARG A 166 4.84 -7.94 9.96
CA ARG A 166 4.24 -7.82 11.27
C ARG A 166 5.34 -7.59 12.30
N PRO A 167 5.98 -6.41 12.28
CA PRO A 167 7.01 -6.08 13.25
C PRO A 167 6.44 -6.17 14.66
N ALA A 168 7.24 -6.57 15.64
CA ALA A 168 6.81 -6.59 17.03
C ALA A 168 6.40 -5.18 17.49
N SER A 169 5.36 -5.07 18.31
CA SER A 169 4.93 -3.78 18.87
C SER A 169 6.07 -3.17 19.69
N LEU A 170 6.40 -1.90 19.41
CA LEU A 170 7.46 -1.16 20.12
C LEU A 170 7.16 -0.99 21.61
N VAL A 171 5.87 -0.84 21.94
CA VAL A 171 5.34 -0.80 23.31
C VAL A 171 4.07 -1.64 23.43
N ARG A 172 3.79 -2.08 24.65
CA ARG A 172 2.59 -2.84 25.04
C ARG A 172 1.74 -2.03 26.00
N GLY A 173 0.49 -2.44 26.23
CA GLY A 173 -0.41 -1.75 27.16
C GLY A 173 0.18 -1.56 28.57
N LYS A 174 0.93 -2.55 29.07
CA LYS A 174 1.66 -2.45 30.34
C LYS A 174 2.68 -1.30 30.37
N ASP A 175 3.31 -1.01 29.23
CA ASP A 175 4.31 0.05 29.12
C ASP A 175 3.62 1.42 29.12
N VAL A 176 2.45 1.52 28.49
CA VAL A 176 1.60 2.71 28.52
C VAL A 176 1.07 2.96 29.94
N MET A 177 0.64 1.92 30.66
CA MET A 177 0.19 2.05 32.05
C MET A 177 1.32 2.48 33.00
N ALA A 178 2.54 1.97 32.79
CA ALA A 178 3.70 2.39 33.56
C ALA A 178 4.07 3.87 33.38
N LEU A 179 3.55 4.53 32.32
CA LEU A 179 3.71 5.96 32.07
C LEU A 179 2.59 6.82 32.68
N GLY A 180 1.72 6.24 33.53
CA GLY A 180 0.69 6.98 34.27
C GLY A 180 -0.71 6.96 33.65
N TYR A 181 -0.91 6.22 32.56
CA TYR A 181 -2.22 6.06 31.93
C TYR A 181 -3.06 5.01 32.67
N GLN A 182 -4.32 5.34 32.96
CA GLN A 182 -5.26 4.37 33.53
C GLN A 182 -5.73 3.36 32.48
N GLU A 183 -6.05 2.16 32.95
CA GLU A 183 -6.65 1.11 32.14
C GLU A 183 -7.96 1.59 31.51
N GLY A 184 -8.13 1.35 30.22
CA GLY A 184 -9.34 1.73 29.48
C GLY A 184 -9.11 1.92 27.97
N PRO A 185 -10.16 2.31 27.22
CA PRO A 185 -10.14 2.43 25.76
C PRO A 185 -9.01 3.31 25.21
N LYS A 186 -8.59 4.32 25.98
CA LYS A 186 -7.51 5.25 25.62
C LYS A 186 -6.16 4.54 25.42
N ILE A 187 -5.90 3.42 26.11
CA ILE A 187 -4.69 2.62 25.87
C ILE A 187 -4.71 2.02 24.47
N GLY A 188 -5.87 1.53 24.02
CA GLY A 188 -6.04 1.01 22.65
C GLY A 188 -5.74 2.09 21.62
N GLU A 189 -6.33 3.27 21.75
CA GLU A 189 -6.09 4.42 20.86
C GLU A 189 -4.60 4.80 20.77
N ILE A 190 -3.91 4.78 21.92
CA ILE A 190 -2.47 5.02 22.01
C ILE A 190 -1.68 3.96 21.25
N LEU A 191 -1.95 2.68 21.52
CA LEU A 191 -1.23 1.56 20.90
C LEU A 191 -1.47 1.52 19.39
N ASP A 192 -2.69 1.79 18.94
CA ASP A 192 -3.05 1.89 17.53
C ASP A 192 -2.33 3.07 16.86
N HIS A 193 -2.23 4.21 17.55
CA HIS A 193 -1.50 5.36 17.03
C HIS A 193 0.00 5.06 16.86
N ILE A 194 0.62 4.44 17.87
CA ILE A 194 2.02 4.02 17.79
C ILE A 194 2.19 2.97 16.70
N ARG A 195 1.27 2.01 16.59
CA ARG A 195 1.32 1.00 15.55
C ARG A 195 1.27 1.61 14.16
N LYS A 196 0.38 2.58 13.94
CA LYS A 196 0.30 3.34 12.69
C LYS A 196 1.62 4.06 12.39
N LYS A 197 2.20 4.75 13.37
CA LYS A 197 3.47 5.48 13.22
C LYS A 197 4.67 4.55 13.00
N GLN A 198 4.65 3.39 13.63
CA GLN A 198 5.59 2.31 13.39
C GLN A 198 5.47 1.87 11.94
N VAL A 199 4.28 1.49 11.46
CA VAL A 199 4.00 1.07 10.07
C VAL A 199 4.39 2.15 9.06
N GLU A 200 4.12 3.42 9.34
CA GLU A 200 4.56 4.56 8.51
C GLU A 200 6.10 4.71 8.45
N GLY A 201 6.83 4.06 9.37
CA GLY A 201 8.28 4.08 9.46
C GLY A 201 8.84 5.33 10.14
N GLU A 202 7.96 6.13 10.76
CA GLU A 202 8.30 7.36 11.50
C GLU A 202 8.96 7.05 12.84
N ILE A 203 8.63 5.89 13.44
CA ILE A 203 9.26 5.37 14.65
C ILE A 203 9.69 3.91 14.44
N ARG A 204 10.82 3.56 15.03
CA ARG A 204 11.52 2.28 14.89
C ARG A 204 11.97 1.71 16.22
N THR A 205 12.10 2.54 17.25
CA THR A 205 12.56 2.12 18.57
C THR A 205 11.48 2.33 19.63
N ARG A 206 11.63 1.60 20.73
CA ARG A 206 10.78 1.78 21.91
C ARG A 206 10.90 3.20 22.46
N GLU A 207 12.11 3.74 22.44
CA GLU A 207 12.42 5.09 22.93
C GLU A 207 11.69 6.15 22.10
N GLU A 208 11.71 6.04 20.77
CA GLU A 208 10.96 6.92 19.86
C GLU A 208 9.45 6.82 20.10
N ALA A 209 8.92 5.60 20.33
CA ALA A 209 7.51 5.41 20.67
C ALA A 209 7.13 6.09 22.00
N ILE A 210 8.02 6.04 23.01
CA ILE A 210 7.81 6.71 24.30
C ILE A 210 7.89 8.23 24.15
N ILE A 211 8.81 8.77 23.33
CA ILE A 211 8.89 10.21 23.05
C ILE A 211 7.60 10.69 22.38
N LEU A 212 7.16 10.01 21.32
CA LEU A 212 5.92 10.32 20.61
C LEU A 212 4.70 10.31 21.54
N LEU A 213 4.65 9.34 22.45
CA LEU A 213 3.61 9.26 23.48
C LEU A 213 3.54 10.52 24.35
N ARG A 214 4.70 10.99 24.81
CA ARG A 214 4.82 12.19 25.65
C ARG A 214 4.36 13.43 24.92
N GLU A 215 4.80 13.59 23.67
CA GLU A 215 4.48 14.77 22.85
C GLU A 215 3.00 14.86 22.50
N LYS A 216 2.38 13.73 22.12
CA LYS A 216 1.02 13.74 21.58
C LYS A 216 -0.07 13.61 22.63
N PHE A 217 0.15 12.81 23.66
CA PHE A 217 -0.90 12.48 24.63
C PHE A 217 -0.65 13.09 26.02
N GLY A 218 0.55 13.65 26.25
CA GLY A 218 0.99 14.23 27.52
C GLY A 218 1.29 13.16 28.58
N LEU A 219 2.29 13.36 29.43
CA LEU A 219 2.39 12.54 30.65
C LEU A 219 1.36 13.04 31.68
N LYS A 220 0.79 12.12 32.43
CA LYS A 220 0.19 12.43 33.73
C LYS A 220 1.16 12.05 34.83
#